data_AF-A0A7V4IF54-F1
#
_entry.id   AF-A0A7V4IF54-F1
#
_cell.length_a   1.000
_cell.length_b   1.000
_cell.length_c   1.000
_cell.angle_alpha   90.00
_cell.angle_beta   90.00
_cell.angle_gamma   90.00
#
_symmetry.space_group_name_H-M   'P 1'
#
loop_
_entity.id
_entity.type
_entity.pdbx_description
1 polymer ?
#
loop_
_entity_poly.entity_id
_entity_poly.type
_entity_poly.pdbx_seq_one_letter_code
_entity_poly.pdbx_strand_id
1 'polypeptide(L)'
;MEDGRAAYLEAVLDGLPVYKGTFNLNAARTISTDRVRPGGDTGLNLTGTNTFFGLWDEGAVRTTHLEFGGRVVRMDAETNIHFHATGVAGTLAASGLFTVQGQQGTNILFITNAMRGMAYQAPVGSWGFNNDAAEMRGAVVTNAIELSNHSYGLSSGWQPLTTNLWRWWGSPFINPNQDPKFGQYNSVTREFDSITYDNPFYLTVWAAGNDQYEGPTNQPVPHITWGIVSNQLVEVLVTNVVRALDGDAGGFDTMSPQASAKNVLTVGAVFPISSAYTNVSQVVLAPFSSCGPTDDGRIKPDVVADGVQLITTDSDADNDVNIRSGTSFAAPSVTGSLNLLRQRFEQLHPEAPPLRASTWKALVIHTSDEAGPHPGPDYRFGWGLMNTRGAALLLGHNATNGWKAFIKEVRLDPAAVIEFPVVAAGGTNELRITHAWTDAPGVAESLGTLDSPALKLVNDLDLRVIAPSGATNFPWVLDPVTRTNAATRADNTRNNVEQVVITNAVANGVYIIRITHKGSPTNNLPQWDSIILSGIIPQPKPTLRITDFAVTGTNTLMMSWDAVVGQNYQVQYRDNVEGPGWTDIGGVVNAARTNVSVTLPYDAQQPHRFFQVIEVP
;
A
#
# COMPACT_ATOMS: atom_id res chain seq x y z
N MET A 1 -12.18 -15.32 26.71
CA MET A 1 -13.58 -15.55 27.11
C MET A 1 -14.34 -16.03 25.88
N GLU A 2 -15.54 -16.60 26.01
CA GLU A 2 -16.34 -17.18 24.89
C GLU A 2 -16.85 -16.15 23.84
N ASP A 3 -16.23 -14.97 23.76
CA ASP A 3 -16.50 -13.87 22.82
C ASP A 3 -15.24 -13.44 22.03
N GLY A 4 -14.18 -14.26 22.01
CA GLY A 4 -12.96 -13.94 21.27
C GLY A 4 -12.14 -12.79 21.87
N ARG A 5 -12.49 -12.28 23.07
CA ARG A 5 -11.64 -11.35 23.80
C ARG A 5 -10.52 -12.12 24.50
N ALA A 6 -9.34 -12.12 23.88
CA ALA A 6 -8.09 -12.44 24.54
C ALA A 6 -7.58 -11.17 25.24
N ALA A 7 -7.55 -11.19 26.57
CA ALA A 7 -6.73 -10.28 27.35
C ALA A 7 -5.42 -11.02 27.68
N TYR A 8 -4.29 -10.45 27.28
CA TYR A 8 -2.97 -11.00 27.62
C TYR A 8 -2.58 -10.57 29.03
N LEU A 9 -2.24 -11.54 29.88
CA LEU A 9 -1.61 -11.30 31.18
C LEU A 9 -0.13 -10.98 30.94
N GLU A 10 0.28 -9.74 31.19
CA GLU A 10 1.64 -9.28 30.89
C GLU A 10 2.61 -9.48 32.07
N ALA A 11 2.15 -9.22 33.29
CA ALA A 11 2.96 -9.35 34.49
C ALA A 11 2.09 -9.47 35.76
N VAL A 12 2.73 -9.90 36.84
CA VAL A 12 2.24 -9.75 38.21
C VAL A 12 3.17 -8.76 38.90
N LEU A 13 2.67 -7.57 39.20
CA LEU A 13 3.37 -6.57 40.03
C LEU A 13 2.73 -6.63 41.42
N ASP A 14 3.53 -6.88 42.46
CA ASP A 14 3.08 -6.95 43.86
C ASP A 14 1.88 -7.88 44.13
N GLY A 15 1.81 -9.01 43.42
CA GLY A 15 0.75 -10.01 43.60
C GLY A 15 -0.56 -9.69 42.90
N LEU A 16 -0.64 -8.62 42.10
CA LEU A 16 -1.83 -8.25 41.34
C LEU A 16 -1.62 -8.49 39.82
N PRO A 17 -2.57 -9.14 39.13
CA PRO A 17 -2.51 -9.30 37.68
C PRO A 17 -2.74 -7.95 36.97
N VAL A 18 -1.83 -7.59 36.06
CA VAL A 18 -1.93 -6.38 35.21
C VAL A 18 -2.34 -6.79 33.80
N TYR A 19 -3.37 -6.15 33.26
CA TYR A 19 -3.82 -6.28 31.87
C TYR A 19 -3.58 -4.95 31.14
N LYS A 20 -3.63 -4.87 29.80
CA LYS A 20 -3.57 -3.59 29.07
C LYS A 20 -4.72 -3.46 28.06
N GLY A 21 -5.25 -2.24 27.94
CA GLY A 21 -6.22 -1.83 26.92
C GLY A 21 -5.55 -1.22 25.68
N THR A 22 -6.35 -1.04 24.65
CA THR A 22 -6.01 -0.72 23.25
C THR A 22 -6.26 0.76 22.96
N PHE A 23 -5.26 1.48 22.41
CA PHE A 23 -5.31 2.93 22.18
C PHE A 23 -4.74 3.24 20.80
N ASN A 24 -5.05 4.40 20.20
CA ASN A 24 -4.39 4.85 18.97
C ASN A 24 -2.85 4.88 19.10
N LEU A 25 -2.36 5.06 20.33
CA LEU A 25 -0.94 4.91 20.68
C LEU A 25 -0.40 3.47 20.50
N ASN A 26 -1.20 2.44 20.79
CA ASN A 26 -0.80 1.05 20.54
C ASN A 26 -0.86 0.72 19.06
N ALA A 27 -1.81 1.27 18.30
CA ALA A 27 -1.78 1.18 16.85
C ALA A 27 -0.47 1.77 16.31
N ALA A 28 -0.07 2.95 16.80
CA ALA A 28 1.21 3.56 16.42
C ALA A 28 2.42 2.71 16.80
N ARG A 29 2.40 2.01 17.94
CA ARG A 29 3.48 1.07 18.35
C ARG A 29 3.49 -0.19 17.49
N THR A 30 2.32 -0.72 17.19
CA THR A 30 2.13 -1.95 16.44
C THR A 30 2.81 -1.85 15.08
N ILE A 31 2.68 -0.71 14.40
CA ILE A 31 3.32 -0.45 13.11
C ILE A 31 4.58 0.45 13.19
N SER A 32 5.19 0.54 14.38
CA SER A 32 6.43 1.30 14.66
C SER A 32 6.41 2.80 14.30
N THR A 33 5.23 3.40 14.20
CA THR A 33 5.03 4.84 13.95
C THR A 33 5.45 5.69 15.15
N ASP A 34 5.30 5.18 16.37
CA ASP A 34 5.79 5.85 17.58
C ASP A 34 7.31 6.11 17.54
N ARG A 35 8.07 5.24 16.85
CA ARG A 35 9.53 5.32 16.74
C ARG A 35 10.03 6.45 15.84
N VAL A 36 9.20 6.94 14.92
CA VAL A 36 9.57 8.03 13.99
C VAL A 36 9.11 9.40 14.45
N ARG A 37 8.23 9.46 15.45
CA ARG A 37 7.71 10.70 16.05
C ARG A 37 8.70 11.33 17.04
N PRO A 38 8.45 12.58 17.48
CA PRO A 38 9.22 13.19 18.56
C PRO A 38 9.26 12.32 19.82
N GLY A 39 10.48 12.10 20.34
CA GLY A 39 10.74 11.19 21.46
C GLY A 39 10.88 9.71 21.07
N GLY A 40 10.67 9.35 19.80
CA GLY A 40 10.97 8.02 19.27
C GLY A 40 12.47 7.76 19.10
N ASP A 41 12.84 6.50 18.92
CA ASP A 41 14.25 6.06 18.90
C ASP A 41 15.05 6.49 17.65
N THR A 42 14.36 6.90 16.59
CA THR A 42 15.02 7.29 15.33
C THR A 42 15.51 8.75 15.34
N GLY A 43 14.98 9.58 16.24
CA GLY A 43 15.27 11.02 16.27
C GLY A 43 14.74 11.83 15.07
N LEU A 44 13.90 11.23 14.21
CA LEU A 44 13.40 11.88 12.99
C LEU A 44 12.36 12.97 13.24
N ASN A 45 11.67 12.93 14.39
CA ASN A 45 10.68 13.92 14.80
C ASN A 45 9.58 14.18 13.76
N LEU A 46 9.10 13.12 13.08
CA LEU A 46 8.04 13.22 12.07
C LEU A 46 6.68 13.41 12.73
N THR A 47 5.89 14.34 12.23
CA THR A 47 4.60 14.72 12.83
C THR A 47 3.47 14.86 11.80
N GLY A 48 3.81 14.90 10.52
CA GLY A 48 2.89 15.20 9.43
C GLY A 48 2.74 16.70 9.14
N THR A 49 3.52 17.57 9.77
CA THR A 49 3.54 18.99 9.37
C THR A 49 3.90 19.14 7.89
N ASN A 50 3.21 20.08 7.23
CA ASN A 50 3.36 20.41 5.81
C ASN A 50 3.01 19.27 4.83
N THR A 51 2.26 18.26 5.27
CA THR A 51 1.82 17.15 4.41
C THR A 51 0.31 17.04 4.39
N PHE A 52 -0.31 17.36 3.25
CA PHE A 52 -1.76 17.28 3.03
C PHE A 52 -2.14 15.97 2.34
N PHE A 53 -3.18 15.31 2.83
CA PHE A 53 -3.70 14.07 2.26
C PHE A 53 -5.22 13.96 2.44
N GLY A 54 -5.84 13.07 1.66
CA GLY A 54 -7.30 12.96 1.58
C GLY A 54 -7.91 11.87 2.47
N LEU A 55 -9.19 12.04 2.78
CA LEU A 55 -10.07 11.08 3.43
C LEU A 55 -11.41 11.06 2.69
N TRP A 56 -11.83 9.88 2.23
CA TRP A 56 -13.20 9.60 1.82
C TRP A 56 -13.83 8.62 2.80
N ASP A 57 -15.06 8.91 3.22
CA ASP A 57 -15.77 8.10 4.21
C ASP A 57 -17.31 8.26 4.10
N GLU A 58 -18.08 7.52 4.90
CA GLU A 58 -19.55 7.43 4.79
C GLU A 58 -20.31 8.76 5.03
N GLY A 59 -19.65 9.75 5.63
CA GLY A 59 -20.25 11.07 5.85
C GLY A 59 -19.23 12.13 6.23
N ALA A 60 -19.73 13.28 6.68
CA ALA A 60 -18.89 14.42 7.05
C ALA A 60 -18.16 14.17 8.37
N VAL A 61 -16.90 14.56 8.43
CA VAL A 61 -16.16 14.66 9.70
C VAL A 61 -16.72 15.82 10.54
N ARG A 62 -16.83 15.63 11.85
CA ARG A 62 -17.01 16.73 12.81
C ARG A 62 -15.74 17.59 12.88
N THR A 63 -15.58 18.50 11.93
CA THR A 63 -14.38 19.36 11.81
C THR A 63 -14.15 20.29 13.01
N THR A 64 -15.19 20.52 13.81
CA THR A 64 -15.13 21.30 15.07
C THR A 64 -14.54 20.53 16.25
N HIS A 65 -14.30 19.22 16.11
CA HIS A 65 -13.72 18.43 17.18
C HIS A 65 -12.34 19.00 17.57
N LEU A 66 -12.16 19.22 18.88
CA LEU A 66 -11.00 19.90 19.46
C LEU A 66 -9.68 19.19 19.14
N GLU A 67 -9.69 17.88 18.94
CA GLU A 67 -8.50 17.11 18.54
C GLU A 67 -7.95 17.51 17.16
N PHE A 68 -8.78 18.08 16.28
CA PHE A 68 -8.37 18.49 14.94
C PHE A 68 -7.79 19.91 14.91
N GLY A 69 -8.22 20.81 15.80
CA GLY A 69 -7.71 22.19 15.86
C GLY A 69 -7.79 22.94 14.52
N GLY A 70 -8.82 22.65 13.70
CA GLY A 70 -9.01 23.24 12.37
C GLY A 70 -8.19 22.59 11.23
N ARG A 71 -7.43 21.53 11.50
CA ARG A 71 -6.60 20.84 10.48
C ARG A 71 -7.38 19.90 9.57
N VAL A 72 -8.56 19.45 10.00
CA VAL A 72 -9.47 18.67 9.15
C VAL A 72 -10.47 19.63 8.51
N VAL A 73 -10.46 19.67 7.18
CA VAL A 73 -11.31 20.56 6.39
C VAL A 73 -12.20 19.71 5.51
N ARG A 74 -13.48 20.05 5.46
CA ARG A 74 -14.43 19.43 4.56
C ARG A 74 -14.31 20.05 3.17
N MET A 75 -14.22 19.21 2.16
CA MET A 75 -13.83 19.58 0.80
C MET A 75 -15.00 19.48 -0.19
N ASP A 76 -16.10 18.85 0.22
CA ASP A 76 -17.33 18.69 -0.53
C ASP A 76 -18.55 19.27 0.22
N ALA A 77 -19.74 19.03 -0.32
CA ALA A 77 -21.01 19.49 0.23
C ALA A 77 -21.65 18.50 1.21
N GLU A 78 -20.96 17.43 1.62
CA GLU A 78 -21.51 16.48 2.60
C GLU A 78 -21.78 17.19 3.93
N THR A 79 -22.98 17.01 4.49
CA THR A 79 -23.41 17.70 5.71
C THR A 79 -23.80 16.76 6.83
N ASN A 80 -24.00 15.48 6.53
CA ASN A 80 -24.32 14.46 7.49
C ASN A 80 -23.08 14.11 8.32
N ILE A 81 -22.92 14.76 9.46
CA ILE A 81 -21.82 14.48 10.39
C ILE A 81 -21.91 13.02 10.84
N HIS A 82 -20.84 12.26 10.65
CA HIS A 82 -20.83 10.82 10.88
C HIS A 82 -19.72 10.39 11.86
N PHE A 83 -20.08 9.45 12.75
CA PHE A 83 -19.19 8.94 13.78
C PHE A 83 -18.02 8.17 13.20
N HIS A 84 -18.26 7.40 12.13
CA HIS A 84 -17.23 6.61 11.48
C HIS A 84 -16.18 7.52 10.84
N ALA A 85 -16.60 8.46 9.98
CA ALA A 85 -15.73 9.44 9.36
C ALA A 85 -14.91 10.24 10.38
N THR A 86 -15.56 10.68 11.46
CA THR A 86 -14.89 11.41 12.53
C THR A 86 -13.85 10.55 13.24
N GLY A 87 -14.15 9.28 13.54
CA GLY A 87 -13.18 8.36 14.15
C GLY A 87 -12.03 7.95 13.24
N VAL A 88 -12.27 7.82 11.94
CA VAL A 88 -11.23 7.58 10.94
C VAL A 88 -10.30 8.79 10.85
N ALA A 89 -10.83 10.01 10.77
CA ALA A 89 -10.06 11.25 10.82
C ALA A 89 -9.23 11.37 12.12
N GLY A 90 -9.76 10.91 13.25
CA GLY A 90 -9.02 10.83 14.51
C GLY A 90 -7.78 9.96 14.42
N THR A 91 -7.93 8.74 13.91
CA THR A 91 -6.83 7.79 13.70
C THR A 91 -5.77 8.34 12.74
N LEU A 92 -6.18 9.13 11.75
CA LEU A 92 -5.28 9.81 10.83
C LEU A 92 -4.48 10.94 11.52
N ALA A 93 -5.15 11.89 12.17
CA ALA A 93 -4.57 13.21 12.42
C ALA A 93 -4.96 13.89 13.75
N ALA A 94 -5.67 13.24 14.67
CA ALA A 94 -5.97 13.83 15.98
C ALA A 94 -4.68 14.20 16.74
N SER A 95 -4.67 15.35 17.41
CA SER A 95 -3.47 15.91 18.08
C SER A 95 -3.03 15.07 19.30
N GLY A 96 -3.97 14.38 19.94
CA GLY A 96 -3.82 13.80 21.27
C GLY A 96 -3.93 14.82 22.39
N LEU A 97 -4.82 15.81 22.30
CA LEU A 97 -5.00 16.82 23.36
C LEU A 97 -5.56 16.22 24.65
N PHE A 98 -6.47 15.25 24.53
CA PHE A 98 -7.21 14.75 25.67
C PHE A 98 -6.47 13.65 26.42
N THR A 99 -6.63 13.70 27.75
CA THR A 99 -6.30 12.58 28.64
C THR A 99 -7.59 11.80 28.89
N VAL A 100 -7.58 10.52 28.53
CA VAL A 100 -8.75 9.65 28.69
C VAL A 100 -8.58 8.82 29.96
N GLN A 101 -9.65 8.75 30.75
CA GLN A 101 -9.71 7.88 31.92
C GLN A 101 -10.23 6.51 31.51
N GLY A 102 -9.39 5.48 31.61
CA GLY A 102 -9.78 4.08 31.46
C GLY A 102 -10.00 3.42 32.81
N GLN A 103 -10.90 2.44 32.88
CA GLN A 103 -11.05 1.58 34.05
C GLN A 103 -10.71 0.14 33.67
N GLN A 104 -9.87 -0.50 34.48
CA GLN A 104 -9.52 -1.91 34.33
C GLN A 104 -9.68 -2.63 35.66
N GLY A 105 -10.76 -3.40 35.78
CA GLY A 105 -11.18 -3.94 37.06
C GLY A 105 -11.42 -2.81 38.06
N THR A 106 -10.66 -2.78 39.16
CA THR A 106 -10.69 -1.71 40.17
C THR A 106 -9.69 -0.59 39.91
N ASN A 107 -8.80 -0.72 38.93
CA ASN A 107 -7.75 0.26 38.65
C ASN A 107 -8.25 1.36 37.70
N ILE A 108 -7.92 2.61 38.02
CA ILE A 108 -8.14 3.77 37.16
C ILE A 108 -6.83 4.12 36.45
N LEU A 109 -6.87 4.22 35.13
CA LEU A 109 -5.75 4.57 34.27
C LEU A 109 -6.01 5.92 33.61
N PHE A 110 -5.02 6.80 33.61
CA PHE A 110 -5.07 8.05 32.85
C PHE A 110 -4.14 7.95 31.65
N ILE A 111 -4.70 8.06 30.46
CA ILE A 111 -3.99 7.85 29.20
C ILE A 111 -3.86 9.20 28.51
N THR A 112 -2.67 9.78 28.54
CA THR A 112 -2.37 11.01 27.81
C THR A 112 -2.22 10.71 26.33
N ASN A 113 -2.61 11.64 25.45
CA ASN A 113 -2.53 11.48 24.00
C ASN A 113 -3.29 10.25 23.46
N ALA A 114 -4.35 9.83 24.16
CA ALA A 114 -5.03 8.55 23.89
C ALA A 114 -5.53 8.42 22.44
N MET A 115 -6.00 9.55 21.87
CA MET A 115 -6.52 9.64 20.50
C MET A 115 -5.47 10.04 19.47
N ARG A 116 -4.20 10.26 19.85
CA ARG A 116 -3.21 10.84 18.93
C ARG A 116 -3.09 10.01 17.65
N GLY A 117 -3.51 10.60 16.54
CA GLY A 117 -3.48 9.99 15.23
C GLY A 117 -2.06 9.79 14.70
N MET A 118 -1.97 9.13 13.54
CA MET A 118 -0.68 8.76 12.98
C MET A 118 0.19 9.96 12.59
N ALA A 119 -0.39 10.87 11.82
CA ALA A 119 0.18 12.14 11.40
C ALA A 119 -0.49 13.29 12.17
N TYR A 120 -0.26 13.34 13.48
CA TYR A 120 -1.00 14.19 14.43
C TYR A 120 -0.85 15.71 14.24
N GLN A 121 -0.04 16.19 13.30
CA GLN A 121 0.02 17.62 12.89
C GLN A 121 -0.32 17.85 11.41
N ALA A 122 -0.74 16.83 10.68
CA ALA A 122 -1.10 16.97 9.28
C ALA A 122 -2.46 17.65 9.08
N PRO A 123 -2.61 18.47 8.02
CA PRO A 123 -3.91 18.84 7.48
C PRO A 123 -4.54 17.69 6.69
N VAL A 124 -5.86 17.52 6.80
CA VAL A 124 -6.64 16.47 6.11
C VAL A 124 -7.80 17.11 5.36
N GLY A 125 -7.93 16.79 4.07
CA GLY A 125 -9.13 17.07 3.30
C GLY A 125 -10.12 15.91 3.44
N SER A 126 -11.37 16.20 3.80
CA SER A 126 -12.42 15.19 3.98
C SER A 126 -13.52 15.36 2.95
N TRP A 127 -13.91 14.24 2.35
CA TRP A 127 -15.02 14.08 1.42
C TRP A 127 -15.94 12.95 1.89
N GLY A 128 -17.21 13.00 1.51
CA GLY A 128 -18.11 11.86 1.58
C GLY A 128 -17.84 10.86 0.44
N PHE A 129 -18.19 9.59 0.63
CA PHE A 129 -17.97 8.53 -0.37
C PHE A 129 -18.91 8.59 -1.59
N ASN A 130 -19.81 9.57 -1.64
CA ASN A 130 -20.77 9.70 -2.72
C ASN A 130 -20.04 10.32 -3.92
N ASN A 131 -20.07 9.65 -5.08
CA ASN A 131 -19.35 10.12 -6.28
C ASN A 131 -17.81 10.20 -6.08
N ASP A 132 -17.29 9.39 -5.16
CA ASP A 132 -15.88 9.35 -4.76
C ASP A 132 -14.90 9.23 -5.93
N ALA A 133 -15.15 8.36 -6.90
CA ALA A 133 -14.24 8.14 -8.03
C ALA A 133 -13.97 9.43 -8.84
N ALA A 134 -15.01 10.23 -9.07
CA ALA A 134 -14.88 11.50 -9.78
C ALA A 134 -14.19 12.56 -8.90
N GLU A 135 -14.52 12.59 -7.61
CA GLU A 135 -13.90 13.51 -6.65
C GLU A 135 -12.42 13.24 -6.45
N MET A 136 -12.02 11.98 -6.34
CA MET A 136 -10.62 11.58 -6.24
C MET A 136 -9.81 12.08 -7.44
N ARG A 137 -10.33 11.89 -8.66
CA ARG A 137 -9.70 12.41 -9.89
C ARG A 137 -9.62 13.94 -9.88
N GLY A 138 -10.68 14.61 -9.41
CA GLY A 138 -10.70 16.06 -9.24
C GLY A 138 -9.66 16.55 -8.24
N ALA A 139 -9.61 15.92 -7.06
CA ALA A 139 -8.75 16.30 -5.95
C ALA A 139 -7.26 16.16 -6.27
N VAL A 140 -6.84 15.19 -7.11
CA VAL A 140 -5.46 15.12 -7.61
C VAL A 140 -5.10 16.39 -8.38
N VAL A 141 -6.01 16.88 -9.22
CA VAL A 141 -5.78 18.08 -10.05
C VAL A 141 -5.89 19.37 -9.22
N THR A 142 -6.90 19.48 -8.35
CA THR A 142 -7.22 20.73 -7.64
C THR A 142 -6.44 20.90 -6.33
N ASN A 143 -6.04 19.80 -5.70
CA ASN A 143 -5.42 19.81 -4.37
C ASN A 143 -4.05 19.11 -4.34
N ALA A 144 -3.57 18.58 -5.48
CA ALA A 144 -2.29 17.88 -5.58
C ALA A 144 -2.14 16.77 -4.53
N ILE A 145 -3.21 16.00 -4.29
CA ILE A 145 -3.14 14.88 -3.35
C ILE A 145 -2.28 13.74 -3.92
N GLU A 146 -1.42 13.20 -3.08
CA GLU A 146 -0.56 12.05 -3.38
C GLU A 146 -0.96 10.79 -2.59
N LEU A 147 -1.80 10.98 -1.58
CA LEU A 147 -2.21 9.94 -0.66
C LEU A 147 -3.64 10.18 -0.17
N SER A 148 -4.41 9.09 -0.01
CA SER A 148 -5.75 9.14 0.58
C SER A 148 -6.09 7.87 1.36
N ASN A 149 -7.00 8.03 2.32
CA ASN A 149 -7.61 6.93 3.06
C ASN A 149 -9.04 6.66 2.58
N HIS A 150 -9.39 5.37 2.45
CA HIS A 150 -10.73 4.89 2.10
C HIS A 150 -11.12 3.75 3.04
N SER A 151 -12.05 4.01 3.96
CA SER A 151 -12.46 3.07 5.01
C SER A 151 -13.90 2.58 4.81
N TYR A 152 -14.25 2.28 3.57
CA TYR A 152 -15.56 1.83 3.13
C TYR A 152 -15.40 0.84 1.95
N GLY A 153 -16.49 0.16 1.61
CA GLY A 153 -16.53 -0.79 0.49
C GLY A 153 -17.97 -1.05 0.06
N LEU A 154 -18.17 -1.75 -1.06
CA LEU A 154 -19.51 -2.17 -1.46
C LEU A 154 -20.09 -3.13 -0.41
N SER A 155 -21.32 -2.88 0.04
CA SER A 155 -22.03 -3.79 0.92
C SER A 155 -22.18 -5.16 0.26
N SER A 156 -21.63 -6.18 0.90
CA SER A 156 -21.53 -7.56 0.40
C SER A 156 -21.94 -8.52 1.50
N GLY A 157 -22.38 -9.73 1.13
CA GLY A 157 -22.63 -10.80 2.09
C GLY A 157 -23.70 -10.47 3.15
N TRP A 158 -23.43 -10.87 4.38
CA TRP A 158 -24.26 -10.62 5.56
C TRP A 158 -23.97 -9.26 6.20
N GLN A 159 -25.03 -8.58 6.62
CA GLN A 159 -24.95 -7.38 7.43
C GLN A 159 -25.94 -7.48 8.61
N PRO A 160 -25.49 -7.32 9.87
CA PRO A 160 -26.39 -7.20 11.00
C PRO A 160 -27.08 -5.83 10.97
N LEU A 161 -28.42 -5.81 11.05
CA LEU A 161 -29.18 -4.56 11.16
C LEU A 161 -29.56 -4.27 12.61
N THR A 162 -29.98 -5.31 13.33
CA THR A 162 -30.27 -5.27 14.77
C THR A 162 -29.92 -6.63 15.38
N THR A 163 -30.07 -6.78 16.71
CA THR A 163 -29.81 -8.03 17.43
C THR A 163 -30.45 -9.28 16.81
N ASN A 164 -31.62 -9.14 16.16
CA ASN A 164 -32.41 -10.27 15.64
C ASN A 164 -32.83 -10.10 14.17
N LEU A 165 -32.25 -9.14 13.43
CA LEU A 165 -32.55 -8.92 12.03
C LEU A 165 -31.26 -8.72 11.24
N TRP A 166 -31.14 -9.51 10.18
CA TRP A 166 -30.00 -9.48 9.27
C TRP A 166 -30.43 -9.02 7.88
N ARG A 167 -29.47 -8.58 7.08
CA ARG A 167 -29.61 -8.37 5.65
C ARG A 167 -28.59 -9.23 4.91
N TRP A 168 -29.02 -9.85 3.82
CA TRP A 168 -28.15 -10.53 2.85
C TRP A 168 -28.10 -9.70 1.57
N TRP A 169 -26.93 -9.14 1.28
CA TRP A 169 -26.65 -8.31 0.10
C TRP A 169 -26.38 -9.12 -1.17
N GLY A 170 -26.01 -10.39 -1.02
CA GLY A 170 -25.77 -11.29 -2.15
C GLY A 170 -27.04 -11.54 -2.96
N SER A 171 -26.88 -11.78 -4.26
CA SER A 171 -28.01 -12.08 -5.13
C SER A 171 -28.38 -13.56 -5.05
N PRO A 172 -29.55 -13.93 -4.48
CA PRO A 172 -29.97 -15.34 -4.42
C PRO A 172 -30.23 -15.96 -5.80
N PHE A 173 -30.31 -15.14 -6.85
CA PHE A 173 -30.52 -15.57 -8.24
C PHE A 173 -29.22 -15.95 -8.95
N ILE A 174 -28.07 -15.57 -8.39
CA ILE A 174 -26.74 -15.91 -8.91
C ILE A 174 -26.19 -17.08 -8.10
N ASN A 175 -26.05 -16.88 -6.78
CA ASN A 175 -25.69 -17.93 -5.84
C ASN A 175 -26.39 -17.66 -4.49
N PRO A 176 -27.14 -18.62 -3.93
CA PRO A 176 -27.82 -18.43 -2.65
C PRO A 176 -26.87 -18.44 -1.44
N ASN A 177 -25.65 -18.95 -1.59
CA ASN A 177 -24.71 -19.22 -0.49
C ASN A 177 -23.47 -18.32 -0.50
N GLN A 178 -23.22 -17.56 -1.56
CA GLN A 178 -22.05 -16.69 -1.68
C GLN A 178 -22.42 -15.43 -2.44
N ASP A 179 -21.84 -14.31 -2.04
CA ASP A 179 -21.97 -13.06 -2.78
C ASP A 179 -20.85 -12.97 -3.83
N PRO A 180 -21.16 -12.90 -5.14
CA PRO A 180 -20.14 -12.83 -6.20
C PRO A 180 -19.32 -11.53 -6.19
N LYS A 181 -19.58 -10.62 -5.25
CA LYS A 181 -18.76 -9.42 -5.05
C LYS A 181 -17.49 -9.70 -4.27
N PHE A 182 -17.44 -10.72 -3.43
CA PHE A 182 -16.19 -11.06 -2.73
C PHE A 182 -15.13 -11.48 -3.74
N GLY A 183 -13.92 -10.93 -3.60
CA GLY A 183 -12.74 -11.24 -4.42
C GLY A 183 -12.81 -10.77 -5.88
N GLN A 184 -13.99 -10.44 -6.40
CA GLN A 184 -14.22 -10.21 -7.82
C GLN A 184 -13.65 -8.88 -8.32
N TYR A 185 -12.91 -8.96 -9.41
CA TYR A 185 -12.50 -7.79 -10.19
C TYR A 185 -13.63 -7.36 -11.14
N ASN A 186 -14.52 -6.48 -10.66
CA ASN A 186 -15.66 -5.98 -11.42
C ASN A 186 -15.42 -4.54 -11.94
N SER A 187 -16.46 -3.88 -12.44
CA SER A 187 -16.36 -2.52 -12.97
C SER A 187 -15.90 -1.50 -11.94
N VAL A 188 -16.28 -1.69 -10.67
CA VAL A 188 -15.87 -0.82 -9.54
C VAL A 188 -14.39 -1.04 -9.23
N THR A 189 -13.95 -2.29 -9.12
CA THR A 189 -12.51 -2.61 -8.95
C THR A 189 -11.67 -2.00 -10.06
N ARG A 190 -12.13 -2.12 -11.31
CA ARG A 190 -11.46 -1.54 -12.48
C ARG A 190 -11.39 -0.02 -12.43
N GLU A 191 -12.43 0.64 -11.92
CA GLU A 191 -12.46 2.09 -11.79
C GLU A 191 -11.39 2.58 -10.81
N PHE A 192 -11.28 1.99 -9.62
CA PHE A 192 -10.25 2.36 -8.66
C PHE A 192 -8.82 2.02 -9.12
N ASP A 193 -8.65 0.92 -9.86
CA ASP A 193 -7.37 0.65 -10.53
C ASP A 193 -7.00 1.74 -11.53
N SER A 194 -7.97 2.23 -12.30
CA SER A 194 -7.75 3.30 -13.27
C SER A 194 -7.44 4.65 -12.63
N ILE A 195 -7.97 4.96 -11.45
CA ILE A 195 -7.67 6.22 -10.75
C ILE A 195 -6.17 6.30 -10.44
N THR A 196 -5.58 5.26 -9.85
CA THR A 196 -4.14 5.24 -9.55
C THR A 196 -3.29 5.07 -10.82
N TYR A 197 -3.78 4.35 -11.84
CA TYR A 197 -3.07 4.24 -13.13
C TYR A 197 -2.96 5.59 -13.86
N ASP A 198 -4.05 6.35 -13.91
CA ASP A 198 -4.09 7.66 -14.56
C ASP A 198 -3.35 8.74 -13.75
N ASN A 199 -3.16 8.51 -12.44
CA ASN A 199 -2.50 9.42 -11.51
C ASN A 199 -1.32 8.69 -10.81
N PRO A 200 -0.18 8.52 -11.48
CA PRO A 200 0.88 7.59 -11.05
C PRO A 200 1.57 7.93 -9.73
N PHE A 201 1.34 9.13 -9.19
CA PHE A 201 1.86 9.61 -7.90
C PHE A 201 0.82 9.57 -6.78
N TYR A 202 -0.40 9.09 -7.06
CA TYR A 202 -1.50 9.04 -6.11
C TYR A 202 -1.77 7.62 -5.62
N LEU A 203 -1.34 7.31 -4.40
CA LEU A 203 -1.64 6.03 -3.75
C LEU A 203 -2.94 6.14 -2.95
N THR A 204 -3.88 5.24 -3.20
CA THR A 204 -5.11 5.12 -2.41
C THR A 204 -4.98 3.94 -1.46
N VAL A 205 -5.31 4.14 -0.19
CA VAL A 205 -5.22 3.12 0.86
C VAL A 205 -6.63 2.68 1.26
N TRP A 206 -6.90 1.38 1.15
CA TRP A 206 -8.23 0.81 1.33
C TRP A 206 -8.29 -0.19 2.48
N ALA A 207 -9.33 -0.10 3.30
CA ALA A 207 -9.68 -1.13 4.25
C ALA A 207 -10.04 -2.44 3.53
N ALA A 208 -9.57 -3.60 4.02
CA ALA A 208 -9.81 -4.88 3.36
C ALA A 208 -11.30 -5.30 3.35
N GLY A 209 -12.02 -5.01 4.43
CA GLY A 209 -13.38 -5.49 4.71
C GLY A 209 -13.45 -6.17 6.07
N ASN A 210 -14.66 -6.38 6.57
CA ASN A 210 -14.90 -6.97 7.90
C ASN A 210 -15.77 -8.24 7.81
N ASP A 211 -15.68 -8.95 6.69
CA ASP A 211 -16.67 -9.96 6.29
C ASP A 211 -16.21 -11.40 6.58
N GLN A 212 -15.07 -11.61 7.25
CA GLN A 212 -14.61 -12.95 7.56
C GLN A 212 -15.53 -13.64 8.58
N TYR A 213 -16.20 -14.72 8.14
CA TYR A 213 -17.18 -15.49 8.91
C TYR A 213 -18.40 -14.68 9.37
N GLU A 214 -18.70 -13.56 8.72
CA GLU A 214 -19.83 -12.71 9.09
C GLU A 214 -21.15 -13.41 8.80
N GLY A 215 -22.12 -13.23 9.69
CA GLY A 215 -23.46 -13.78 9.52
C GLY A 215 -24.05 -14.43 10.78
N PRO A 216 -25.34 -14.78 10.73
CA PRO A 216 -26.04 -15.38 11.86
C PRO A 216 -25.54 -16.81 12.11
N THR A 217 -24.93 -17.05 13.28
CA THR A 217 -24.43 -18.37 13.70
C THR A 217 -25.54 -19.35 14.07
N ASN A 218 -26.69 -18.84 14.52
CA ASN A 218 -27.87 -19.64 14.86
C ASN A 218 -28.97 -19.44 13.82
N GLN A 219 -28.94 -20.25 12.76
CA GLN A 219 -29.94 -20.22 11.68
C GLN A 219 -31.00 -21.33 11.82
N PRO A 220 -32.21 -21.16 11.25
CA PRO A 220 -32.65 -20.06 10.40
C PRO A 220 -32.96 -18.76 11.17
N VAL A 221 -32.69 -17.60 10.56
CA VAL A 221 -33.06 -16.28 11.11
C VAL A 221 -33.86 -15.46 10.09
N PRO A 222 -34.80 -14.60 10.56
CA PRO A 222 -35.38 -13.53 9.75
C PRO A 222 -34.29 -12.65 9.12
N HIS A 223 -34.30 -12.51 7.80
CA HIS A 223 -33.41 -11.57 7.12
C HIS A 223 -34.03 -10.95 5.86
N ILE A 224 -33.61 -9.72 5.56
CA ILE A 224 -33.91 -9.01 4.32
C ILE A 224 -33.02 -9.56 3.20
N THR A 225 -33.58 -9.80 2.02
CA THR A 225 -32.81 -10.21 0.83
C THR A 225 -33.50 -9.75 -0.45
N TRP A 226 -32.85 -9.93 -1.60
CA TRP A 226 -33.45 -9.64 -2.90
C TRP A 226 -34.52 -10.68 -3.29
N GLY A 227 -35.66 -10.21 -3.81
CA GLY A 227 -36.71 -11.01 -4.40
C GLY A 227 -37.20 -10.43 -5.73
N ILE A 228 -38.00 -11.20 -6.47
CA ILE A 228 -38.67 -10.73 -7.68
C ILE A 228 -40.16 -10.62 -7.40
N VAL A 229 -40.70 -9.41 -7.49
CA VAL A 229 -42.14 -9.13 -7.39
C VAL A 229 -42.55 -8.37 -8.64
N SER A 230 -43.58 -8.85 -9.34
CA SER A 230 -44.08 -8.24 -10.59
C SER A 230 -42.98 -7.96 -11.63
N ASN A 231 -42.04 -8.91 -11.79
CA ASN A 231 -40.90 -8.81 -12.71
C ASN A 231 -39.94 -7.63 -12.41
N GLN A 232 -39.90 -7.17 -11.16
CA GLN A 232 -38.96 -6.18 -10.66
C GLN A 232 -38.17 -6.75 -9.49
N LEU A 233 -36.87 -6.43 -9.43
CA LEU A 233 -36.02 -6.75 -8.30
C LEU A 233 -36.39 -5.82 -7.13
N VAL A 234 -36.78 -6.39 -5.99
CA VAL A 234 -37.18 -5.65 -4.79
C VAL A 234 -36.53 -6.27 -3.56
N GLU A 235 -36.31 -5.48 -2.51
CA GLU A 235 -36.01 -6.05 -1.19
C GLU A 235 -37.26 -6.75 -0.64
N VAL A 236 -37.12 -8.03 -0.31
CA VAL A 236 -38.14 -8.81 0.40
C VAL A 236 -37.85 -8.70 1.89
N LEU A 237 -38.80 -8.10 2.62
CA LEU A 237 -38.57 -7.63 3.99
C LEU A 237 -38.15 -8.73 4.97
N VAL A 238 -38.59 -9.99 4.80
CA VAL A 238 -38.15 -11.08 5.68
C VAL A 238 -38.31 -12.45 5.00
N THR A 239 -37.22 -13.23 4.94
CA THR A 239 -37.22 -14.68 4.72
C THR A 239 -36.42 -15.38 5.83
N ASN A 240 -36.47 -16.72 5.89
CA ASN A 240 -35.75 -17.55 6.86
C ASN A 240 -34.91 -18.66 6.20
N VAL A 241 -34.60 -18.50 4.91
CA VAL A 241 -33.73 -19.44 4.15
C VAL A 241 -32.34 -19.48 4.78
N VAL A 242 -31.82 -20.68 5.03
CA VAL A 242 -30.46 -20.85 5.55
C VAL A 242 -29.44 -20.49 4.46
N ARG A 243 -28.41 -19.71 4.79
CA ARG A 243 -27.25 -19.43 3.92
C ARG A 243 -25.95 -19.60 4.69
N ALA A 244 -24.85 -19.83 3.97
CA ALA A 244 -23.53 -19.90 4.57
C ALA A 244 -23.15 -18.57 5.24
N LEU A 245 -22.23 -18.61 6.20
CA LEU A 245 -21.54 -17.40 6.66
C LEU A 245 -20.67 -16.85 5.53
N ASP A 246 -20.31 -15.58 5.62
CA ASP A 246 -19.43 -14.96 4.65
C ASP A 246 -18.03 -15.57 4.68
N GLY A 247 -17.47 -15.70 3.49
CA GLY A 247 -16.20 -16.37 3.24
C GLY A 247 -16.35 -17.88 3.00
N ASP A 248 -15.50 -18.35 2.10
CA ASP A 248 -15.35 -19.75 1.76
C ASP A 248 -14.81 -20.59 2.93
N ALA A 249 -14.55 -21.87 2.69
CA ALA A 249 -13.87 -22.74 3.64
C ALA A 249 -12.62 -22.08 4.23
N GLY A 250 -12.62 -21.84 5.56
CA GLY A 250 -11.54 -21.12 6.23
C GLY A 250 -11.71 -19.60 6.28
N GLY A 251 -12.85 -19.02 5.88
CA GLY A 251 -13.12 -17.58 5.94
C GLY A 251 -12.33 -16.77 4.92
N PHE A 252 -11.80 -17.43 3.89
CA PHE A 252 -11.12 -16.81 2.76
C PHE A 252 -12.11 -16.28 1.74
N ASP A 253 -11.62 -15.53 0.75
CA ASP A 253 -12.46 -14.91 -0.29
C ASP A 253 -13.54 -13.99 0.31
N THR A 254 -13.07 -12.95 0.99
CA THR A 254 -13.94 -11.94 1.64
C THR A 254 -13.55 -10.52 1.29
N MET A 255 -12.67 -10.35 0.30
CA MET A 255 -12.18 -9.04 -0.11
C MET A 255 -13.28 -8.24 -0.80
N SER A 256 -13.48 -6.98 -0.38
CA SER A 256 -14.40 -6.08 -1.10
C SER A 256 -13.88 -5.76 -2.51
N PRO A 257 -14.76 -5.43 -3.48
CA PRO A 257 -14.34 -5.07 -4.84
C PRO A 257 -13.32 -3.93 -4.89
N GLN A 258 -13.48 -2.86 -4.11
CA GLN A 258 -12.51 -1.75 -4.08
C GLN A 258 -11.15 -2.19 -3.54
N ALA A 259 -11.15 -2.94 -2.44
CA ALA A 259 -9.94 -3.48 -1.82
C ALA A 259 -9.23 -4.54 -2.68
N SER A 260 -9.93 -5.10 -3.67
CA SER A 260 -9.40 -6.08 -4.62
C SER A 260 -8.66 -5.46 -5.81
N ALA A 261 -8.61 -4.13 -5.92
CA ALA A 261 -7.88 -3.42 -6.98
C ALA A 261 -6.36 -3.71 -6.88
N LYS A 262 -5.69 -3.87 -8.03
CA LYS A 262 -4.25 -4.18 -8.12
C LYS A 262 -3.39 -3.03 -7.60
N ASN A 263 -3.76 -1.81 -7.96
CA ASN A 263 -2.93 -0.61 -7.82
C ASN A 263 -3.06 0.09 -6.45
N VAL A 264 -4.04 -0.30 -5.65
CA VAL A 264 -4.27 0.26 -4.32
C VAL A 264 -3.44 -0.45 -3.26
N LEU A 265 -3.23 0.18 -2.10
CA LEU A 265 -2.68 -0.47 -0.91
C LEU A 265 -3.83 -0.91 0.00
N THR A 266 -4.02 -2.22 0.14
CA THR A 266 -5.10 -2.81 0.92
C THR A 266 -4.62 -3.24 2.29
N VAL A 267 -5.38 -2.89 3.34
CA VAL A 267 -4.98 -3.06 4.73
C VAL A 267 -5.95 -3.94 5.50
N GLY A 268 -5.47 -5.09 5.98
CA GLY A 268 -6.17 -5.95 6.93
C GLY A 268 -5.95 -5.53 8.38
N ALA A 269 -6.75 -6.11 9.29
CA ALA A 269 -6.73 -5.76 10.71
C ALA A 269 -6.10 -6.89 11.55
N VAL A 270 -5.21 -6.50 12.46
CA VAL A 270 -4.69 -7.34 13.54
C VAL A 270 -5.07 -6.79 14.89
N PHE A 271 -4.95 -7.62 15.92
CA PHE A 271 -4.94 -7.15 17.30
C PHE A 271 -3.69 -6.29 17.58
N PRO A 272 -3.77 -5.35 18.53
CA PRO A 272 -2.64 -4.52 18.90
C PRO A 272 -1.49 -5.34 19.48
N ILE A 273 -0.27 -4.93 19.15
CA ILE A 273 0.94 -5.37 19.83
C ILE A 273 1.27 -4.37 20.93
N SER A 274 1.31 -4.84 22.17
CA SER A 274 1.50 -4.00 23.36
C SER A 274 2.94 -3.49 23.55
N SER A 275 3.90 -4.12 22.87
CA SER A 275 5.32 -3.76 22.84
C SER A 275 5.78 -3.53 21.39
N ALA A 276 7.09 -3.34 21.18
CA ALA A 276 7.63 -3.52 19.82
C ALA A 276 7.41 -4.95 19.34
N TYR A 277 7.28 -5.09 18.01
CA TYR A 277 7.40 -6.37 17.34
C TYR A 277 8.75 -7.00 17.69
N THR A 278 8.71 -8.27 18.10
CA THR A 278 9.90 -9.09 18.40
C THR A 278 9.86 -10.45 17.73
N ASN A 279 8.66 -10.94 17.41
CA ASN A 279 8.47 -12.22 16.73
C ASN A 279 7.10 -12.29 16.04
N VAL A 280 7.04 -13.18 15.05
CA VAL A 280 5.87 -13.40 14.17
C VAL A 280 4.58 -13.75 14.92
N SER A 281 4.65 -14.46 16.05
CA SER A 281 3.46 -14.93 16.78
C SER A 281 2.69 -13.82 17.49
N GLN A 282 3.27 -12.62 17.61
CA GLN A 282 2.58 -11.45 18.16
C GLN A 282 1.56 -10.86 17.19
N VAL A 283 1.70 -11.15 15.88
CA VAL A 283 0.79 -10.63 14.85
C VAL A 283 -0.41 -11.57 14.75
N VAL A 284 -1.49 -11.20 15.43
CA VAL A 284 -2.72 -12.00 15.48
C VAL A 284 -3.80 -11.31 14.65
N LEU A 285 -4.29 -11.98 13.61
CA LEU A 285 -5.36 -11.47 12.75
C LEU A 285 -6.64 -11.19 13.57
N ALA A 286 -7.29 -10.07 13.31
CA ALA A 286 -8.63 -9.82 13.84
C ALA A 286 -9.62 -10.78 13.17
N PRO A 287 -10.54 -11.41 13.92
CA PRO A 287 -11.41 -12.46 13.39
C PRO A 287 -12.35 -12.00 12.29
N PHE A 288 -12.65 -10.70 12.24
CA PHE A 288 -13.49 -10.09 11.20
C PHE A 288 -12.69 -9.70 9.95
N SER A 289 -11.35 -9.64 9.99
CA SER A 289 -10.56 -9.05 8.90
C SER A 289 -10.75 -9.85 7.62
N SER A 290 -11.31 -9.19 6.60
CA SER A 290 -11.40 -9.78 5.27
C SER A 290 -10.02 -10.15 4.75
N CYS A 291 -9.98 -11.23 3.98
CA CYS A 291 -8.75 -11.82 3.50
C CYS A 291 -8.95 -12.43 2.11
N GLY A 292 -7.85 -12.55 1.37
CA GLY A 292 -7.84 -13.05 0.01
C GLY A 292 -8.03 -14.58 -0.06
N PRO A 293 -7.66 -15.20 -1.19
CA PRO A 293 -7.25 -14.54 -2.44
C PRO A 293 -8.38 -13.66 -3.01
N THR A 294 -8.06 -12.80 -3.97
CA THR A 294 -9.09 -12.37 -4.95
C THR A 294 -9.47 -13.54 -5.86
N ASP A 295 -10.56 -13.48 -6.62
CA ASP A 295 -11.01 -14.58 -7.50
C ASP A 295 -9.91 -15.04 -8.47
N ASP A 296 -9.12 -14.09 -8.98
CA ASP A 296 -8.01 -14.34 -9.89
C ASP A 296 -6.70 -14.76 -9.18
N GLY A 297 -6.76 -15.02 -7.87
CA GLY A 297 -5.69 -15.62 -7.08
C GLY A 297 -4.64 -14.66 -6.52
N ARG A 298 -4.86 -13.34 -6.62
CA ARG A 298 -3.90 -12.34 -6.13
C ARG A 298 -3.86 -12.28 -4.60
N ILE A 299 -2.71 -11.86 -4.10
CA ILE A 299 -2.45 -11.65 -2.68
C ILE A 299 -3.16 -10.36 -2.24
N LYS A 300 -4.15 -10.50 -1.36
CA LYS A 300 -4.79 -9.42 -0.61
C LYS A 300 -5.11 -9.91 0.81
N PRO A 301 -5.06 -9.05 1.85
CA PRO A 301 -4.61 -7.65 1.82
C PRO A 301 -3.14 -7.52 1.41
N ASP A 302 -2.65 -6.30 1.16
CA ASP A 302 -1.23 -6.11 0.88
C ASP A 302 -0.41 -6.13 2.18
N VAL A 303 -0.92 -5.51 3.23
CA VAL A 303 -0.32 -5.50 4.58
C VAL A 303 -1.40 -5.49 5.66
N VAL A 304 -1.01 -5.66 6.91
CA VAL A 304 -1.89 -5.51 8.07
C VAL A 304 -1.43 -4.41 9.02
N ALA A 305 -2.36 -3.90 9.82
CA ALA A 305 -2.12 -2.98 10.93
C ALA A 305 -3.15 -3.18 12.05
N ASP A 306 -2.92 -2.58 13.22
CA ASP A 306 -3.88 -2.63 14.33
C ASP A 306 -5.23 -2.02 13.91
N GLY A 307 -6.29 -2.81 14.02
CA GLY A 307 -7.67 -2.41 13.76
C GLY A 307 -8.62 -2.76 14.90
N VAL A 308 -8.12 -3.09 16.10
CA VAL A 308 -8.97 -3.58 17.21
C VAL A 308 -8.93 -2.65 18.40
N GLN A 309 -10.11 -2.13 18.75
CA GLN A 309 -10.37 -1.32 19.93
C GLN A 309 -9.50 -0.03 20.01
N LEU A 310 -9.34 0.71 18.91
CA LEU A 310 -8.63 1.99 18.90
C LEU A 310 -9.46 3.08 19.60
N ILE A 311 -8.87 3.81 20.55
CA ILE A 311 -9.44 5.04 21.09
C ILE A 311 -9.27 6.17 20.08
N THR A 312 -10.38 6.71 19.59
CA THR A 312 -10.40 7.77 18.58
C THR A 312 -11.50 8.79 18.87
N THR A 313 -11.51 9.87 18.10
CA THR A 313 -12.53 10.92 18.14
C THR A 313 -13.90 10.38 17.74
N ASP A 314 -14.96 11.00 18.25
CA ASP A 314 -16.33 10.63 17.89
C ASP A 314 -17.18 11.88 17.57
N SER A 315 -18.39 11.68 17.08
CA SER A 315 -19.17 12.74 16.46
C SER A 315 -20.34 13.26 17.29
N ASP A 316 -20.55 12.89 18.55
CA ASP A 316 -21.67 13.43 19.33
C ASP A 316 -21.36 14.82 19.89
N ALA A 317 -20.09 15.12 20.19
CA ALA A 317 -19.62 16.41 20.69
C ALA A 317 -18.19 16.74 20.22
N ASP A 318 -17.75 17.99 20.42
CA ASP A 318 -16.42 18.45 19.98
C ASP A 318 -15.26 17.92 20.83
N ASN A 319 -15.55 17.20 21.91
CA ASN A 319 -14.58 16.55 22.79
C ASN A 319 -14.88 15.05 22.98
N ASP A 320 -15.69 14.49 22.08
CA ASP A 320 -16.21 13.15 22.22
C ASP A 320 -15.17 12.08 21.90
N VAL A 321 -15.25 10.94 22.56
CA VAL A 321 -14.23 9.89 22.51
C VAL A 321 -14.91 8.53 22.45
N ASN A 322 -14.46 7.67 21.54
CA ASN A 322 -14.98 6.31 21.45
C ASN A 322 -13.90 5.28 21.15
N ILE A 323 -14.23 4.02 21.38
CA ILE A 323 -13.41 2.85 21.06
C ILE A 323 -14.02 2.19 19.83
N ARG A 324 -13.23 2.04 18.77
CA ARG A 324 -13.71 1.47 17.50
C ARG A 324 -12.83 0.30 17.05
N SER A 325 -13.43 -0.63 16.32
CA SER A 325 -12.73 -1.77 15.70
C SER A 325 -13.18 -1.92 14.25
N GLY A 326 -12.30 -2.42 13.40
CA GLY A 326 -12.53 -2.67 11.98
C GLY A 326 -11.27 -2.45 11.16
N THR A 327 -11.21 -3.02 9.96
CA THR A 327 -10.18 -2.65 8.97
C THR A 327 -10.25 -1.16 8.62
N SER A 328 -11.40 -0.52 8.85
CA SER A 328 -11.61 0.93 8.81
C SER A 328 -10.71 1.73 9.75
N PHE A 329 -10.10 1.09 10.76
CA PHE A 329 -9.16 1.74 11.70
C PHE A 329 -7.71 1.27 11.49
N ALA A 330 -7.53 0.11 10.84
CA ALA A 330 -6.21 -0.33 10.36
C ALA A 330 -5.75 0.48 9.14
N ALA A 331 -6.63 0.72 8.16
CA ALA A 331 -6.33 1.52 6.97
C ALA A 331 -5.82 2.95 7.31
N PRO A 332 -6.50 3.76 8.15
CA PRO A 332 -5.99 5.09 8.51
C PRO A 332 -4.70 5.01 9.35
N SER A 333 -4.47 3.94 10.10
CA SER A 333 -3.19 3.73 10.78
C SER A 333 -2.04 3.64 9.77
N VAL A 334 -2.25 2.90 8.67
CA VAL A 334 -1.28 2.81 7.56
C VAL A 334 -1.18 4.14 6.82
N THR A 335 -2.31 4.76 6.44
CA THR A 335 -2.33 6.00 5.65
C THR A 335 -1.62 7.14 6.36
N GLY A 336 -1.94 7.41 7.62
CA GLY A 336 -1.27 8.51 8.34
C GLY A 336 0.21 8.21 8.59
N SER A 337 0.62 6.94 8.68
CA SER A 337 2.04 6.57 8.80
C SER A 337 2.78 6.71 7.47
N LEU A 338 2.15 6.36 6.35
CA LEU A 338 2.64 6.67 4.99
C LEU A 338 2.83 8.18 4.79
N ASN A 339 1.91 9.00 5.32
CA ASN A 339 2.06 10.45 5.25
C ASN A 339 3.29 10.96 6.03
N LEU A 340 3.67 10.31 7.14
CA LEU A 340 4.96 10.59 7.80
C LEU A 340 6.16 10.18 6.92
N LEU A 341 6.06 9.06 6.20
CA LEU A 341 7.11 8.63 5.28
C LEU A 341 7.26 9.62 4.10
N ARG A 342 6.15 10.17 3.61
CA ARG A 342 6.16 11.28 2.64
C ARG A 342 6.86 12.51 3.20
N GLN A 343 6.51 12.94 4.42
CA GLN A 343 7.22 14.04 5.09
C GLN A 343 8.74 13.78 5.14
N ARG A 344 9.13 12.55 5.47
CA ARG A 344 10.54 12.15 5.51
C ARG A 344 11.21 12.22 4.14
N PHE A 345 10.55 11.76 3.09
CA PHE A 345 11.07 11.84 1.73
C PHE A 345 11.27 13.30 1.29
N GLU A 346 10.29 14.17 1.52
CA GLU A 346 10.38 15.61 1.20
C GLU A 346 11.52 16.30 1.97
N GLN A 347 11.75 15.93 3.24
CA GLN A 347 12.89 16.44 4.03
C GLN A 347 14.26 16.01 3.46
N LEU A 348 14.33 14.80 2.89
CA LEU A 348 15.55 14.24 2.31
C LEU A 348 15.79 14.73 0.87
N HIS A 349 14.72 15.04 0.16
CA HIS A 349 14.73 15.34 -1.27
C HIS A 349 13.79 16.52 -1.60
N PRO A 350 14.09 17.74 -1.11
CA PRO A 350 13.17 18.89 -1.21
C PRO A 350 12.88 19.36 -2.65
N GLU A 351 13.73 18.99 -3.61
CA GLU A 351 13.58 19.34 -5.03
C GLU A 351 13.16 18.15 -5.90
N ALA A 352 12.99 16.95 -5.32
CA ALA A 352 12.59 15.78 -6.09
C ALA A 352 11.09 15.78 -6.37
N PRO A 353 10.65 15.23 -7.52
CA PRO A 353 9.24 14.96 -7.74
C PRO A 353 8.72 13.94 -6.70
N PRO A 354 7.39 13.88 -6.49
CA PRO A 354 6.77 12.85 -5.67
C PRO A 354 7.17 11.44 -6.09
N LEU A 355 7.28 10.53 -5.13
CA LEU A 355 7.42 9.11 -5.43
C LEU A 355 6.12 8.56 -6.02
N ARG A 356 6.25 7.57 -6.91
CA ARG A 356 5.12 6.87 -7.50
C ARG A 356 4.32 6.12 -6.44
N ALA A 357 3.03 5.92 -6.72
CA ALA A 357 2.14 5.11 -5.91
C ALA A 357 2.69 3.68 -5.72
N SER A 358 3.25 3.09 -6.79
CA SER A 358 3.92 1.79 -6.75
C SER A 358 5.17 1.79 -5.87
N THR A 359 5.88 2.92 -5.76
CA THR A 359 7.07 3.05 -4.90
C THR A 359 6.68 3.08 -3.44
N TRP A 360 5.65 3.83 -3.07
CA TRP A 360 5.10 3.82 -1.71
C TRP A 360 4.59 2.43 -1.32
N LYS A 361 3.82 1.78 -2.21
CA LYS A 361 3.33 0.41 -2.00
C LYS A 361 4.48 -0.58 -1.83
N ALA A 362 5.48 -0.55 -2.70
CA ALA A 362 6.65 -1.42 -2.62
C ALA A 362 7.48 -1.18 -1.35
N LEU A 363 7.66 0.07 -0.93
CA LEU A 363 8.43 0.42 0.27
C LEU A 363 7.78 -0.15 1.53
N VAL A 364 6.45 -0.01 1.66
CA VAL A 364 5.69 -0.55 2.79
C VAL A 364 5.79 -2.09 2.80
N ILE A 365 5.54 -2.74 1.66
CA ILE A 365 5.65 -4.20 1.53
C ILE A 365 7.07 -4.69 1.83
N HIS A 366 8.10 -4.01 1.30
CA HIS A 366 9.48 -4.42 1.45
C HIS A 366 9.96 -4.40 2.90
N THR A 367 9.45 -3.46 3.69
CA THR A 367 9.90 -3.22 5.06
C THR A 367 9.00 -3.83 6.12
N SER A 368 7.89 -4.46 5.71
CA SER A 368 6.94 -5.08 6.65
C SER A 368 7.60 -6.17 7.48
N ASP A 369 7.22 -6.23 8.76
CA ASP A 369 7.59 -7.30 9.66
C ASP A 369 6.82 -8.57 9.29
N GLU A 370 7.50 -9.71 9.31
CA GLU A 370 6.92 -11.02 8.98
C GLU A 370 5.70 -11.32 9.88
N ALA A 371 4.64 -11.87 9.28
CA ALA A 371 3.41 -12.26 9.95
C ALA A 371 2.89 -13.59 9.39
N GLY A 372 2.06 -14.29 10.15
CA GLY A 372 1.48 -15.56 9.72
C GLY A 372 2.31 -16.80 10.10
N PRO A 373 1.83 -18.00 9.73
CA PRO A 373 2.43 -19.27 10.17
C PRO A 373 3.66 -19.69 9.36
N HIS A 374 3.93 -19.05 8.22
CA HIS A 374 4.96 -19.45 7.26
C HIS A 374 5.70 -18.22 6.72
N PRO A 375 7.01 -18.32 6.43
CA PRO A 375 7.75 -17.21 5.82
C PRO A 375 7.19 -16.79 4.46
N GLY A 376 7.14 -15.49 4.23
CA GLY A 376 6.70 -14.91 2.97
C GLY A 376 5.22 -14.55 3.00
N PRO A 377 4.63 -14.16 1.86
CA PRO A 377 3.27 -13.67 1.86
C PRO A 377 2.25 -14.78 2.14
N ASP A 378 1.10 -14.41 2.67
CA ASP A 378 -0.08 -15.27 2.78
C ASP A 378 -1.38 -14.47 2.53
N TYR A 379 -2.50 -15.18 2.37
CA TYR A 379 -3.78 -14.53 2.04
C TYR A 379 -4.45 -13.81 3.22
N ARG A 380 -3.94 -13.94 4.45
CA ARG A 380 -4.47 -13.29 5.66
C ARG A 380 -3.72 -12.02 6.02
N PHE A 381 -2.40 -12.10 6.01
CA PHE A 381 -1.51 -11.03 6.45
C PHE A 381 -0.88 -10.28 5.28
N GLY A 382 -1.12 -10.72 4.04
CA GLY A 382 -0.50 -10.14 2.86
C GLY A 382 1.00 -10.35 2.91
N TRP A 383 1.75 -9.27 2.79
CA TRP A 383 3.22 -9.24 2.91
C TRP A 383 3.72 -9.02 4.34
N GLY A 384 2.82 -8.86 5.31
CA GLY A 384 3.18 -8.72 6.72
C GLY A 384 2.61 -7.48 7.41
N LEU A 385 3.10 -7.23 8.61
CA LEU A 385 2.74 -6.09 9.44
C LEU A 385 3.54 -4.85 9.01
N MET A 386 2.86 -3.74 8.73
CA MET A 386 3.56 -2.50 8.34
C MET A 386 4.63 -2.10 9.38
N ASN A 387 5.83 -1.73 8.92
CA ASN A 387 6.88 -1.20 9.78
C ASN A 387 7.32 0.21 9.32
N THR A 388 6.72 1.24 9.91
CA THR A 388 7.00 2.65 9.59
C THR A 388 8.46 3.03 9.86
N ARG A 389 9.04 2.47 10.93
CA ARG A 389 10.44 2.73 11.29
C ARG A 389 11.39 2.19 10.22
N GLY A 390 11.18 0.95 9.78
CA GLY A 390 11.98 0.31 8.73
C GLY A 390 11.96 1.12 7.44
N ALA A 391 10.76 1.50 6.99
CA ALA A 391 10.57 2.35 5.80
C ALA A 391 11.29 3.71 5.91
N ALA A 392 11.14 4.41 7.05
CA ALA A 392 11.75 5.72 7.26
C ALA A 392 13.29 5.66 7.27
N LEU A 393 13.87 4.60 7.86
CA LEU A 393 15.31 4.38 7.86
C LEU A 393 15.82 4.01 6.46
N LEU A 394 15.08 3.20 5.70
CA LEU A 394 15.46 2.85 4.33
C LEU A 394 15.46 4.07 3.41
N LEU A 395 14.49 4.99 3.55
CA LEU A 395 14.51 6.30 2.89
C LEU A 395 15.79 7.09 3.25
N GLY A 396 16.14 7.14 4.55
CA GLY A 396 17.35 7.80 5.02
C GLY A 396 18.64 7.19 4.45
N HIS A 397 18.74 5.86 4.43
CA HIS A 397 19.86 5.15 3.82
C HIS A 397 19.94 5.37 2.32
N ASN A 398 18.80 5.44 1.62
CA ASN A 398 18.80 5.75 0.19
C ASN A 398 19.38 7.14 -0.10
N ALA A 399 19.04 8.14 0.71
CA ALA A 399 19.52 9.51 0.54
C ALA A 399 21.03 9.67 0.78
N THR A 400 21.62 8.91 1.72
CA THR A 400 23.03 9.09 2.11
C THR A 400 24.05 8.30 1.27
N ASN A 401 23.60 7.34 0.46
CA ASN A 401 24.48 6.37 -0.22
C ASN A 401 24.73 6.63 -1.72
N GLY A 402 24.62 7.88 -2.18
CA GLY A 402 25.12 8.27 -3.51
C GLY A 402 24.15 8.15 -4.69
N TRP A 403 22.83 8.06 -4.40
CA TRP A 403 21.69 8.64 -5.14
C TRP A 403 20.48 7.72 -5.22
N LYS A 404 20.64 6.42 -5.48
CA LYS A 404 19.51 5.47 -5.64
C LYS A 404 19.92 4.02 -5.33
N ALA A 405 20.63 3.79 -4.22
CA ALA A 405 21.15 2.46 -3.89
C ALA A 405 20.03 1.48 -3.55
N PHE A 406 19.00 1.93 -2.83
CA PHE A 406 17.96 1.07 -2.27
C PHE A 406 16.58 1.28 -2.87
N ILE A 407 16.30 2.46 -3.43
CA ILE A 407 15.00 2.79 -4.02
C ILE A 407 15.24 3.29 -5.43
N LYS A 408 14.63 2.63 -6.42
CA LYS A 408 14.75 2.95 -7.83
C LYS A 408 13.37 3.02 -8.47
N GLU A 409 13.16 4.06 -9.28
CA GLU A 409 12.05 4.16 -10.21
C GLU A 409 12.63 4.11 -11.62
N VAL A 410 12.28 3.05 -12.35
CA VAL A 410 12.89 2.74 -13.64
C VAL A 410 11.81 2.68 -14.71
N ARG A 411 12.05 3.26 -15.88
CA ARG A 411 11.13 3.16 -17.02
C ARG A 411 11.54 1.99 -17.91
N LEU A 412 10.70 0.96 -17.97
CA LEU A 412 10.84 -0.19 -18.85
C LEU A 412 10.18 0.10 -20.20
N ASP A 413 10.99 0.39 -21.22
CA ASP A 413 10.52 0.49 -22.60
C ASP A 413 10.14 -0.87 -23.20
N PRO A 414 9.26 -0.91 -24.23
CA PRO A 414 8.94 -2.15 -24.92
C PRO A 414 10.17 -2.90 -25.43
N ALA A 415 10.21 -4.21 -25.18
CA ALA A 415 11.33 -5.11 -25.46
C ALA A 415 12.66 -4.78 -24.77
N ALA A 416 12.70 -3.75 -23.90
CA ALA A 416 13.86 -3.47 -23.07
C ALA A 416 13.94 -4.43 -21.88
N VAL A 417 15.07 -4.36 -21.17
CA VAL A 417 15.32 -5.14 -19.96
C VAL A 417 15.98 -4.22 -18.94
N ILE A 418 15.44 -4.19 -17.73
CA ILE A 418 16.11 -3.58 -16.58
C ILE A 418 17.08 -4.62 -16.04
N GLU A 419 18.37 -4.29 -16.01
CA GLU A 419 19.39 -5.23 -15.55
C GLU A 419 20.55 -4.50 -14.88
N PHE A 420 20.89 -4.90 -13.66
CA PHE A 420 22.03 -4.35 -12.94
C PHE A 420 22.57 -5.26 -11.83
N PRO A 421 23.87 -5.16 -11.53
CA PRO A 421 24.48 -5.87 -10.43
C PRO A 421 24.21 -5.19 -9.08
N VAL A 422 24.10 -6.01 -8.03
CA VAL A 422 24.12 -5.59 -6.63
C VAL A 422 25.08 -6.46 -5.83
N VAL A 423 25.76 -5.89 -4.85
CA VAL A 423 26.68 -6.63 -3.98
C VAL A 423 25.94 -6.97 -2.70
N ALA A 424 25.81 -8.26 -2.37
CA ALA A 424 25.15 -8.69 -1.15
C ALA A 424 26.04 -8.46 0.08
N ALA A 425 25.47 -7.95 1.18
CA ALA A 425 26.15 -7.87 2.47
C ALA A 425 26.45 -9.27 3.03
N GLY A 426 25.50 -10.19 2.83
CA GLY A 426 25.57 -11.58 3.31
C GLY A 426 25.57 -11.70 4.83
N GLY A 427 26.02 -12.87 5.32
CA GLY A 427 25.97 -13.21 6.74
C GLY A 427 24.53 -13.49 7.19
N THR A 428 24.08 -12.86 8.27
CA THR A 428 22.70 -12.94 8.75
C THR A 428 21.76 -11.94 8.08
N ASN A 429 22.27 -11.09 7.18
CA ASN A 429 21.45 -10.13 6.47
C ASN A 429 20.79 -10.81 5.27
N GLU A 430 19.47 -10.75 5.25
CA GLU A 430 18.69 -11.21 4.12
C GLU A 430 18.85 -10.25 2.92
N LEU A 431 19.17 -10.79 1.75
CA LEU A 431 19.08 -10.03 0.50
C LEU A 431 17.62 -10.05 0.03
N ARG A 432 16.97 -8.89 0.08
CA ARG A 432 15.56 -8.72 -0.31
C ARG A 432 15.46 -7.76 -1.49
N ILE A 433 14.64 -8.14 -2.47
CA ILE A 433 14.28 -7.30 -3.61
C ILE A 433 12.76 -7.36 -3.77
N THR A 434 12.10 -6.21 -3.64
CA THR A 434 10.68 -6.04 -3.94
C THR A 434 10.55 -5.22 -5.20
N HIS A 435 9.79 -5.71 -6.16
CA HIS A 435 9.45 -5.02 -7.40
C HIS A 435 7.93 -4.84 -7.46
N ALA A 436 7.47 -3.63 -7.76
CA ALA A 436 6.04 -3.35 -7.94
C ALA A 436 5.82 -2.35 -9.07
N TRP A 437 4.64 -2.41 -9.67
CA TRP A 437 4.24 -1.48 -10.71
C TRP A 437 2.74 -1.16 -10.62
N THR A 438 2.39 0.05 -11.06
CA THR A 438 0.99 0.41 -11.29
C THR A 438 0.59 -0.18 -12.64
N ASP A 439 -0.23 -1.22 -12.61
CA ASP A 439 -0.63 -1.99 -13.79
C ASP A 439 -1.84 -1.36 -14.49
N ALA A 440 -1.98 -1.58 -15.80
CA ALA A 440 -3.14 -1.10 -16.54
C ALA A 440 -4.44 -1.75 -16.02
N PRO A 441 -5.60 -1.08 -16.09
CA PRO A 441 -6.86 -1.67 -15.63
C PRO A 441 -7.20 -2.95 -16.41
N GLY A 442 -7.42 -4.05 -15.68
CA GLY A 442 -7.81 -5.35 -16.25
C GLY A 442 -9.23 -5.40 -16.79
N VAL A 443 -9.62 -6.57 -17.32
CA VAL A 443 -10.97 -6.83 -17.82
C VAL A 443 -11.91 -7.11 -16.65
N ALA A 444 -12.92 -6.25 -16.48
CA ALA A 444 -13.95 -6.40 -15.47
C ALA A 444 -14.86 -7.60 -15.74
N GLU A 445 -15.15 -8.36 -14.69
CA GLU A 445 -16.17 -9.42 -14.71
C GLU A 445 -17.57 -8.84 -14.50
N SER A 446 -18.56 -9.56 -15.02
CA SER A 446 -19.95 -9.34 -14.66
C SER A 446 -20.25 -9.98 -13.30
N LEU A 447 -21.17 -9.40 -12.53
CA LEU A 447 -21.61 -9.99 -11.25
C LEU A 447 -22.15 -11.42 -11.38
N GLY A 448 -22.58 -11.84 -12.58
CA GLY A 448 -23.03 -13.22 -12.82
C GLY A 448 -21.90 -14.26 -12.88
N THR A 449 -20.64 -13.85 -12.96
CA THR A 449 -19.48 -14.73 -13.00
C THR A 449 -18.94 -14.94 -11.58
N LEU A 450 -19.27 -16.07 -10.95
CA LEU A 450 -18.76 -16.42 -9.63
C LEU A 450 -17.32 -16.97 -9.72
N ASP A 451 -16.43 -16.54 -8.82
CA ASP A 451 -15.06 -17.04 -8.61
C ASP A 451 -14.24 -17.20 -9.90
N SER A 452 -14.21 -16.16 -10.74
CA SER A 452 -13.50 -16.24 -12.03
C SER A 452 -11.98 -16.32 -11.82
N PRO A 453 -11.30 -17.42 -12.23
CA PRO A 453 -9.84 -17.53 -12.09
C PRO A 453 -9.08 -16.77 -13.17
N ALA A 454 -9.79 -16.05 -14.05
CA ALA A 454 -9.22 -15.31 -15.17
C ALA A 454 -8.32 -14.18 -14.68
N LEU A 455 -7.06 -14.21 -15.09
CA LEU A 455 -6.05 -13.23 -14.68
C LEU A 455 -6.49 -11.80 -14.96
N LYS A 456 -6.28 -10.91 -13.98
CA LYS A 456 -6.56 -9.48 -14.12
C LYS A 456 -5.30 -8.65 -14.34
N LEU A 457 -4.12 -9.24 -14.14
CA LEU A 457 -2.83 -8.66 -14.52
C LEU A 457 -2.78 -8.43 -16.03
N VAL A 458 -2.31 -7.25 -16.45
CA VAL A 458 -2.22 -6.88 -17.88
C VAL A 458 -0.76 -6.87 -18.33
N ASN A 459 0.08 -6.08 -17.66
CA ASN A 459 1.52 -6.11 -17.86
C ASN A 459 2.12 -7.14 -16.90
N ASP A 460 2.52 -8.29 -17.43
CA ASP A 460 3.19 -9.37 -16.69
C ASP A 460 4.70 -9.12 -16.71
N LEU A 461 5.27 -8.73 -15.57
CA LEU A 461 6.69 -8.41 -15.42
C LEU A 461 7.35 -9.42 -14.49
N ASP A 462 8.52 -9.90 -14.90
CA ASP A 462 9.23 -10.99 -14.24
C ASP A 462 10.52 -10.49 -13.56
N LEU A 463 10.55 -10.50 -12.22
CA LEU A 463 11.75 -10.33 -11.40
C LEU A 463 12.53 -11.65 -11.35
N ARG A 464 13.83 -11.56 -11.64
CA ARG A 464 14.81 -12.62 -11.45
C ARG A 464 16.02 -12.08 -10.70
N VAL A 465 16.49 -12.84 -9.71
CA VAL A 465 17.72 -12.52 -8.96
C VAL A 465 18.73 -13.63 -9.19
N ILE A 466 19.73 -13.37 -10.03
CA ILE A 466 20.70 -14.36 -10.48
C ILE A 466 21.91 -14.31 -9.54
N ALA A 467 22.19 -15.42 -8.87
CA ALA A 467 23.28 -15.56 -7.93
C ALA A 467 24.66 -15.59 -8.62
N PRO A 468 25.77 -15.37 -7.89
CA PRO A 468 27.12 -15.53 -8.42
C PRO A 468 27.40 -16.90 -9.05
N SER A 469 26.68 -17.94 -8.60
CA SER A 469 26.76 -19.30 -9.15
C SER A 469 26.05 -19.47 -10.50
N GLY A 470 25.31 -18.46 -10.97
CA GLY A 470 24.40 -18.53 -12.11
C GLY A 470 23.00 -19.06 -11.78
N ALA A 471 22.73 -19.46 -10.53
CA ALA A 471 21.41 -19.92 -10.11
C ALA A 471 20.40 -18.77 -10.07
N THR A 472 19.23 -18.97 -10.67
CA THR A 472 18.13 -17.99 -10.67
C THR A 472 17.24 -18.18 -9.45
N ASN A 473 17.01 -17.09 -8.70
CA ASN A 473 16.05 -17.05 -7.60
C ASN A 473 14.76 -16.38 -8.09
N PHE A 474 13.63 -16.99 -7.73
CA PHE A 474 12.28 -16.63 -8.19
C PHE A 474 11.48 -15.94 -7.08
N PRO A 475 10.48 -15.13 -7.44
CA PRO A 475 9.63 -14.47 -6.46
C PRO A 475 8.74 -15.46 -5.70
N TRP A 476 8.13 -14.99 -4.61
CA TRP A 476 7.09 -15.72 -3.90
C TRP A 476 5.82 -15.85 -4.75
N VAL A 477 5.17 -17.01 -4.67
CA VAL A 477 3.82 -17.29 -5.19
C VAL A 477 2.99 -18.05 -4.16
N LEU A 478 1.66 -17.86 -4.20
CA LEU A 478 0.69 -18.62 -3.39
C LEU A 478 -0.18 -19.51 -4.27
N ASP A 479 -0.72 -20.57 -3.67
CA ASP A 479 -1.72 -21.45 -4.28
C ASP A 479 -3.13 -20.94 -3.96
N PRO A 480 -3.89 -20.42 -4.95
CA PRO A 480 -5.23 -19.89 -4.72
C PRO A 480 -6.28 -20.98 -4.45
N VAL A 481 -5.96 -22.25 -4.72
CA VAL A 481 -6.84 -23.39 -4.45
C VAL A 481 -6.64 -23.87 -3.01
N THR A 482 -5.38 -24.08 -2.60
CA THR A 482 -5.03 -24.51 -1.23
C THR A 482 -4.52 -23.31 -0.42
N ARG A 483 -5.45 -22.45 -0.03
CA ARG A 483 -5.20 -21.08 0.48
C ARG A 483 -4.41 -20.99 1.80
N THR A 484 -4.23 -22.10 2.51
CA THR A 484 -3.44 -22.17 3.76
C THR A 484 -1.99 -22.63 3.56
N ASN A 485 -1.62 -23.07 2.36
CA ASN A 485 -0.26 -23.52 2.09
C ASN A 485 0.75 -22.37 2.21
N ALA A 486 1.97 -22.71 2.66
CA ALA A 486 3.10 -21.79 2.62
C ALA A 486 3.38 -21.30 1.19
N ALA A 487 3.83 -20.04 1.07
CA ALA A 487 4.31 -19.52 -0.20
C ALA A 487 5.47 -20.36 -0.74
N THR A 488 5.51 -20.50 -2.06
CA THR A 488 6.58 -21.21 -2.78
C THR A 488 7.28 -20.25 -3.74
N ARG A 489 8.32 -20.72 -4.44
CA ARG A 489 9.10 -19.92 -5.39
C ARG A 489 8.80 -20.34 -6.81
N ALA A 490 8.23 -19.47 -7.61
CA ALA A 490 7.95 -19.72 -9.02
C ALA A 490 7.76 -18.39 -9.78
N ASP A 491 7.41 -18.50 -11.05
CA ASP A 491 6.98 -17.37 -11.86
C ASP A 491 5.62 -16.83 -11.39
N ASN A 492 5.50 -15.53 -11.08
CA ASN A 492 4.28 -14.95 -10.54
C ASN A 492 3.47 -14.22 -11.61
N THR A 493 2.52 -14.93 -12.21
CA THR A 493 1.73 -14.39 -13.33
C THR A 493 0.45 -13.66 -12.91
N ARG A 494 0.31 -13.31 -11.62
CA ARG A 494 -0.97 -12.82 -11.06
C ARG A 494 -0.83 -11.46 -10.40
N ASN A 495 0.27 -11.23 -9.68
CA ASN A 495 0.42 -10.07 -8.81
C ASN A 495 1.24 -8.98 -9.51
N ASN A 496 0.88 -7.72 -9.31
CA ASN A 496 1.68 -6.56 -9.70
C ASN A 496 2.74 -6.17 -8.64
N VAL A 497 3.08 -7.13 -7.78
CA VAL A 497 4.14 -7.07 -6.78
C VAL A 497 4.84 -8.42 -6.76
N GLU A 498 6.15 -8.41 -6.96
CA GLU A 498 7.01 -9.58 -6.84
C GLU A 498 8.10 -9.33 -5.79
N GLN A 499 8.41 -10.35 -4.97
CA GLN A 499 9.46 -10.25 -3.98
C GLN A 499 10.34 -11.51 -3.96
N VAL A 500 11.64 -11.28 -4.09
CA VAL A 500 12.67 -12.31 -3.89
C VAL A 500 13.38 -12.05 -2.57
N VAL A 501 13.50 -13.11 -1.76
CA VAL A 501 14.15 -13.10 -0.45
C VAL A 501 15.18 -14.23 -0.40
N ILE A 502 16.45 -13.88 -0.14
CA ILE A 502 17.56 -14.83 -0.04
C ILE A 502 18.19 -14.66 1.35
N THR A 503 17.89 -15.61 2.24
CA THR A 503 18.34 -15.59 3.64
C THR A 503 19.82 -15.94 3.83
N ASN A 504 20.42 -16.63 2.86
CA ASN A 504 21.82 -17.08 2.88
C ASN A 504 22.61 -16.50 1.69
N ALA A 505 22.48 -15.20 1.46
CA ALA A 505 23.20 -14.55 0.36
C ALA A 505 24.72 -14.63 0.58
N VAL A 506 25.47 -14.90 -0.49
CA VAL A 506 26.94 -14.97 -0.44
C VAL A 506 27.48 -13.58 -0.14
N ALA A 507 28.20 -13.43 0.98
CA ALA A 507 28.80 -12.16 1.37
C ALA A 507 29.77 -11.64 0.29
N ASN A 508 29.64 -10.37 -0.09
CA ASN A 508 30.33 -9.74 -1.21
C ASN A 508 30.06 -10.41 -2.58
N GLY A 509 29.06 -11.30 -2.67
CA GLY A 509 28.62 -11.88 -3.92
C GLY A 509 27.90 -10.85 -4.78
N VAL A 510 28.19 -10.86 -6.09
CA VAL A 510 27.49 -10.04 -7.07
C VAL A 510 26.25 -10.79 -7.57
N TYR A 511 25.08 -10.25 -7.27
CA TYR A 511 23.80 -10.76 -7.77
C TYR A 511 23.31 -9.85 -8.90
N ILE A 512 22.78 -10.43 -9.97
CA ILE A 512 22.16 -9.65 -11.05
C ILE A 512 20.66 -9.58 -10.82
N ILE A 513 20.15 -8.35 -10.70
CA ILE A 513 18.73 -8.07 -10.71
C ILE A 513 18.32 -7.89 -12.16
N ARG A 514 17.36 -8.68 -12.62
CA ARG A 514 16.80 -8.60 -13.98
C ARG A 514 15.29 -8.53 -13.90
N ILE A 515 14.71 -7.55 -14.58
CA ILE A 515 13.26 -7.43 -14.79
C ILE A 515 12.98 -7.39 -16.28
N THR A 516 12.08 -8.27 -16.72
CA THR A 516 11.66 -8.40 -18.12
C THR A 516 10.15 -8.31 -18.23
N HIS A 517 9.66 -7.79 -19.35
CA HIS A 517 8.25 -7.90 -19.71
C HIS A 517 7.98 -9.26 -20.38
N LYS A 518 6.98 -9.99 -19.92
CA LYS A 518 6.53 -11.23 -20.56
C LYS A 518 5.57 -10.90 -21.69
N GLY A 519 5.88 -11.36 -22.91
CA GLY A 519 5.15 -10.93 -24.10
C GLY A 519 5.44 -9.45 -24.44
N SER A 520 4.46 -8.76 -25.03
CA SER A 520 4.58 -7.34 -25.40
C SER A 520 3.82 -6.45 -24.40
N PRO A 521 4.34 -5.26 -24.04
CA PRO A 521 3.61 -4.32 -23.20
C PRO A 521 2.28 -3.90 -23.79
N THR A 522 1.32 -3.59 -22.92
CA THR A 522 0.01 -3.08 -23.32
C THR A 522 0.17 -1.88 -24.23
N ASN A 523 -0.45 -1.93 -25.41
CA ASN A 523 -0.39 -0.87 -26.43
C ASN A 523 1.03 -0.46 -26.86
N ASN A 524 2.05 -1.29 -26.63
CA ASN A 524 3.46 -0.96 -26.86
C ASN A 524 3.90 0.32 -26.12
N LEU A 525 3.32 0.57 -24.95
CA LEU A 525 3.68 1.69 -24.08
C LEU A 525 4.71 1.25 -23.02
N PRO A 526 5.57 2.17 -22.54
CA PRO A 526 6.49 1.89 -21.44
C PRO A 526 5.75 1.69 -20.11
N GLN A 527 6.34 0.87 -19.24
CA GLN A 527 5.91 0.69 -17.85
C GLN A 527 6.90 1.38 -16.91
N TRP A 528 6.41 1.93 -15.81
CA TRP A 528 7.27 2.39 -14.72
C TRP A 528 7.30 1.34 -13.61
N ASP A 529 8.52 1.08 -13.13
CA ASP A 529 8.87 0.00 -12.23
C ASP A 529 9.48 0.58 -10.96
N SER A 530 8.96 0.17 -9.81
CA SER A 530 9.49 0.54 -8.50
C SER A 530 10.26 -0.64 -7.91
N ILE A 531 11.54 -0.46 -7.61
CA ILE A 531 12.43 -1.51 -7.10
C ILE A 531 13.01 -1.07 -5.76
N ILE A 532 12.76 -1.87 -4.73
CA ILE A 532 13.22 -1.64 -3.35
C ILE A 532 14.18 -2.77 -2.96
N LEU A 533 15.34 -2.41 -2.44
CA LEU A 533 16.42 -3.32 -2.08
C LEU A 533 16.82 -3.17 -0.61
N SER A 534 17.22 -4.28 0.02
CA SER A 534 17.93 -4.30 1.30
C SER A 534 18.85 -5.52 1.38
N GLY A 535 19.74 -5.55 2.38
CA GLY A 535 20.78 -6.58 2.49
C GLY A 535 21.91 -6.44 1.46
N ILE A 536 22.06 -5.26 0.86
CA ILE A 536 23.11 -4.92 -0.10
C ILE A 536 24.20 -4.04 0.52
N ILE A 537 25.38 -4.05 -0.08
CA ILE A 537 26.47 -3.10 0.14
C ILE A 537 26.34 -2.00 -0.92
N PRO A 538 25.99 -0.75 -0.55
CA PRO A 538 25.91 0.34 -1.51
C PRO A 538 27.23 0.56 -2.25
N GLN A 539 27.16 0.74 -3.56
CA GLN A 539 28.31 1.01 -4.40
C GLN A 539 28.44 2.52 -4.63
N PRO A 540 29.68 3.04 -4.78
CA PRO A 540 29.89 4.45 -5.07
C PRO A 540 29.25 4.84 -6.40
N LYS A 541 28.72 6.06 -6.46
CA LYS A 541 28.18 6.65 -7.69
C LYS A 541 29.26 6.68 -8.78
N PRO A 542 29.00 6.17 -10.00
CA PRO A 542 29.96 6.30 -11.09
C PRO A 542 30.18 7.78 -11.44
N THR A 543 31.38 8.13 -11.86
CA THR A 543 31.65 9.48 -12.38
C THR A 543 30.90 9.68 -13.68
N LEU A 544 30.01 10.68 -13.73
CA LEU A 544 29.28 11.02 -14.95
C LEU A 544 30.26 11.55 -16.00
N ARG A 545 30.52 10.74 -17.02
CA ARG A 545 31.35 11.10 -18.18
C ARG A 545 30.86 10.36 -19.41
N ILE A 546 30.98 11.01 -20.56
CA ILE A 546 30.79 10.34 -21.85
C ILE A 546 31.96 9.36 -22.02
N THR A 547 31.63 8.09 -22.25
CA THR A 547 32.58 6.97 -22.36
C THR A 547 32.77 6.52 -23.80
N ASP A 548 31.73 6.66 -24.63
CA ASP A 548 31.79 6.37 -26.05
C ASP A 548 31.03 7.43 -26.84
N PHE A 549 31.55 7.73 -28.03
CA PHE A 549 31.06 8.76 -28.93
C PHE A 549 31.42 8.39 -30.37
N ALA A 550 30.41 8.10 -31.19
CA ALA A 550 30.62 7.65 -32.57
C ALA A 550 29.54 8.18 -33.52
N VAL A 551 29.96 8.80 -34.62
CA VAL A 551 29.05 9.08 -35.75
C VAL A 551 28.79 7.75 -36.46
N THR A 552 27.56 7.25 -36.35
CA THR A 552 27.17 5.90 -36.80
C THR A 552 26.46 5.89 -38.14
N GLY A 553 26.14 7.07 -38.68
CA GLY A 553 25.49 7.26 -39.96
C GLY A 553 25.55 8.73 -40.39
N THR A 554 25.02 9.05 -41.57
CA THR A 554 25.10 10.41 -42.15
C THR A 554 24.55 11.49 -41.20
N ASN A 555 23.48 11.16 -40.47
CA ASN A 555 22.78 12.08 -39.56
C ASN A 555 22.56 11.49 -38.16
N THR A 556 23.36 10.50 -37.74
CA THR A 556 23.21 9.86 -36.43
C THR A 556 24.51 9.79 -35.66
N LEU A 557 24.43 10.14 -34.38
CA LEU A 557 25.49 10.05 -33.40
C LEU A 557 25.08 9.07 -32.30
N MET A 558 25.96 8.17 -31.92
CA MET A 558 25.82 7.35 -30.71
C MET A 558 26.65 7.95 -29.58
N MET A 559 26.07 7.97 -28.37
CA MET A 559 26.74 8.43 -27.16
C MET A 559 26.45 7.48 -26.01
N SER A 560 27.48 7.12 -25.22
CA SER A 560 27.31 6.25 -24.05
C SER A 560 27.98 6.79 -22.79
N TRP A 561 27.43 6.48 -21.61
CA TRP A 561 27.99 6.84 -20.31
C TRP A 561 27.66 5.79 -19.24
N ASP A 562 28.48 5.75 -18.19
CA ASP A 562 28.18 5.01 -16.96
C ASP A 562 27.02 5.71 -16.23
N ALA A 563 26.04 4.94 -15.77
CA ALA A 563 24.78 5.47 -15.26
C ALA A 563 24.37 4.83 -13.92
N VAL A 564 23.59 5.58 -13.14
CA VAL A 564 22.89 5.08 -11.96
C VAL A 564 21.50 4.61 -12.40
N VAL A 565 21.19 3.33 -12.20
CA VAL A 565 19.87 2.79 -12.56
C VAL A 565 18.75 3.52 -11.82
N GLY A 566 17.75 3.96 -12.58
CA GLY A 566 16.62 4.78 -12.13
C GLY A 566 16.90 6.28 -12.10
N GLN A 567 18.10 6.72 -12.50
CA GLN A 567 18.42 8.14 -12.67
C GLN A 567 18.02 8.62 -14.06
N ASN A 568 17.50 9.84 -14.11
CA ASN A 568 17.20 10.55 -15.35
C ASN A 568 18.42 11.36 -15.82
N TYR A 569 18.68 11.29 -17.12
CA TYR A 569 19.76 12.00 -17.80
C TYR A 569 19.22 12.79 -18.99
N GLN A 570 19.76 13.98 -19.22
CA GLN A 570 19.48 14.78 -20.41
C GLN A 570 20.79 15.02 -21.16
N VAL A 571 20.80 14.72 -22.45
CA VAL A 571 21.91 15.11 -23.32
C VAL A 571 21.66 16.52 -23.83
N GLN A 572 22.69 17.34 -23.80
CA GLN A 572 22.64 18.70 -24.29
C GLN A 572 23.80 18.98 -25.24
N TYR A 573 23.61 19.96 -26.11
CA TYR A 573 24.63 20.43 -27.03
C TYR A 573 24.73 21.94 -27.06
N ARG A 574 25.86 22.42 -27.60
CA ARG A 574 26.06 23.81 -28.01
C ARG A 574 27.04 23.86 -29.18
N ASP A 575 26.88 24.84 -30.06
CA ASP A 575 27.68 24.96 -31.30
C ASP A 575 28.91 25.87 -31.14
N ASN A 576 29.10 26.46 -29.95
CA ASN A 576 30.27 27.27 -29.62
C ASN A 576 30.70 27.03 -28.16
N VAL A 577 32.01 27.08 -27.90
CA VAL A 577 32.58 27.01 -26.55
C VAL A 577 32.22 28.25 -25.74
N GLU A 578 32.16 29.40 -26.41
CA GLU A 578 31.82 30.70 -25.84
C GLU A 578 30.42 31.12 -26.34
N GLY A 579 29.43 31.11 -25.45
CA GLY A 579 28.05 31.46 -25.78
C GLY A 579 27.06 31.08 -24.68
N PRO A 580 25.87 31.72 -24.62
CA PRO A 580 24.90 31.43 -23.58
C PRO A 580 24.19 30.09 -23.84
N GLY A 581 24.11 29.27 -22.79
CA GLY A 581 23.19 28.14 -22.69
C GLY A 581 23.63 26.83 -23.34
N TRP A 582 22.99 25.77 -22.88
CA TRP A 582 23.02 24.43 -23.47
C TRP A 582 21.61 24.12 -23.99
N THR A 583 21.52 23.43 -25.13
CA THR A 583 20.25 23.04 -25.75
C THR A 583 20.03 21.54 -25.61
N ASP A 584 18.85 21.13 -25.15
CA ASP A 584 18.49 19.72 -25.05
C ASP A 584 18.45 19.05 -26.44
N ILE A 585 18.99 17.83 -26.53
CA ILE A 585 18.90 16.99 -27.73
C ILE A 585 18.35 15.61 -27.36
N GLY A 586 17.28 15.21 -28.03
CA GLY A 586 16.51 14.03 -27.64
C GLY A 586 15.70 14.26 -26.36
N GLY A 587 15.02 13.22 -25.90
CA GLY A 587 14.28 13.24 -24.64
C GLY A 587 15.12 12.82 -23.44
N VAL A 588 14.56 13.01 -22.25
CA VAL A 588 15.13 12.51 -20.99
C VAL A 588 15.24 10.99 -21.03
N VAL A 589 16.39 10.48 -20.58
CA VAL A 589 16.72 9.05 -20.56
C VAL A 589 16.72 8.58 -19.11
N ASN A 590 15.78 7.70 -18.77
CA ASN A 590 15.82 6.99 -17.48
C ASN A 590 16.68 5.72 -17.62
N ALA A 591 17.70 5.58 -16.78
CA ALA A 591 18.66 4.49 -16.92
C ALA A 591 18.09 3.15 -16.44
N ALA A 592 17.91 2.20 -17.35
CA ALA A 592 17.53 0.81 -17.04
C ALA A 592 18.73 -0.12 -16.73
N ARG A 593 19.96 0.36 -16.96
CA ARG A 593 21.22 -0.38 -16.78
C ARG A 593 22.31 0.52 -16.22
N THR A 594 23.43 -0.07 -15.79
CA THR A 594 24.60 0.68 -15.29
C THR A 594 25.38 1.39 -16.39
N ASN A 595 25.04 1.14 -17.66
CA ASN A 595 25.54 1.86 -18.81
C ASN A 595 24.35 2.26 -19.69
N VAL A 596 24.34 3.50 -20.16
CA VAL A 596 23.33 4.02 -21.09
C VAL A 596 24.00 4.27 -22.42
N SER A 597 23.30 3.94 -23.51
CA SER A 597 23.67 4.31 -24.87
C SER A 597 22.46 4.90 -25.56
N VAL A 598 22.65 6.03 -26.25
CA VAL A 598 21.60 6.73 -27.00
C VAL A 598 22.03 6.99 -28.43
N THR A 599 21.05 7.02 -29.34
CA THR A 599 21.23 7.52 -30.69
C THR A 599 20.56 8.89 -30.81
N LEU A 600 21.34 9.88 -31.22
CA LEU A 600 20.94 11.28 -31.30
C LEU A 600 21.09 11.79 -32.75
N PRO A 601 20.32 12.81 -33.13
CA PRO A 601 20.55 13.51 -34.39
C PRO A 601 21.96 14.08 -34.48
N TYR A 602 22.61 13.91 -35.63
CA TYR A 602 23.90 14.50 -35.95
C TYR A 602 23.75 15.44 -37.15
N ASP A 603 24.35 16.63 -37.05
CA ASP A 603 24.40 17.61 -38.14
C ASP A 603 25.84 17.75 -38.63
N ALA A 604 26.12 17.15 -39.79
CA ALA A 604 27.44 17.19 -40.41
C ALA A 604 27.84 18.62 -40.86
N GLN A 605 26.90 19.57 -40.94
CA GLN A 605 27.19 20.97 -41.28
C GLN A 605 27.69 21.79 -40.08
N GLN A 606 27.63 21.23 -38.86
CA GLN A 606 28.07 21.87 -37.62
C GLN A 606 29.32 21.17 -37.06
N PRO A 607 30.53 21.46 -37.60
CA PRO A 607 31.74 20.71 -37.25
C PRO A 607 32.22 20.94 -35.81
N HIS A 608 31.74 21.98 -35.13
CA HIS A 608 32.20 22.39 -33.80
C HIS A 608 31.12 22.25 -32.71
N ARG A 609 30.30 21.20 -32.77
CA ARG A 609 29.30 20.92 -31.74
C ARG A 609 29.92 20.25 -30.51
N PHE A 610 29.64 20.81 -29.34
CA PHE A 610 30.02 20.29 -28.03
C PHE A 610 28.81 19.64 -27.37
N PHE A 611 29.05 18.59 -26.58
CA PHE A 611 28.01 17.84 -25.89
C PHE A 611 28.31 17.75 -24.40
N GLN A 612 27.26 17.69 -23.60
CA GLN A 612 27.33 17.25 -22.21
C GLN A 612 26.15 16.34 -21.88
N VAL A 613 26.31 15.56 -20.83
CA VAL A 613 25.22 14.81 -20.20
C VAL A 613 25.05 15.37 -18.80
N ILE A 614 23.83 15.75 -18.46
CA ILE A 614 23.47 16.21 -17.13
C ILE A 614 22.49 15.22 -16.49
N GLU A 615 22.51 15.17 -15.17
CA GLU A 615 21.45 14.54 -14.40
C GLU A 615 20.29 15.52 -14.25
N VAL A 616 19.07 15.01 -14.39
CA VAL A 616 17.85 15.78 -14.16
C VAL A 616 16.98 15.07 -13.11
N PRO A 617 16.09 15.79 -12.41
CA PRO A 617 15.22 15.21 -11.39
C PRO A 617 14.39 14.00 -11.87
#